data_AF-A0A8S9N864-F1
#
_entry.id   AF-A0A8S9N864-F1
#
_cell.length_a   1.000
_cell.length_b   1.000
_cell.length_c   1.000
_cell.angle_alpha   90.00
_cell.angle_beta   90.00
_cell.angle_gamma   90.00
#
_symmetry.space_group_name_H-M   'P 1'
#
loop_
_entity.id
_entity.type
_entity.pdbx_description
1 polymer ?
#
loop_
_entity_poly.entity_id
_entity_poly.type
_entity_poly.pdbx_seq_one_letter_code
_entity_poly.pdbx_strand_id
1 'polypeptide(L)'
;MGLICDAKGDYEVALEHYVLASMAMSSQNHREDVASIDCSIGDAYMSLARFDESIFAYQKALAVFKQSKGESHSSVASVYVRLADLYNKIGKLRDSKSYCENALRIYLKPSPGTPMEEVATGFIEISAIYQSMNELDQALKLLRRALKIYVNAPGQQNTVAGIEAQMGVISYMMGNYPESYNIFKSAVSKFRNSGEKKTAMFGIALNQLGLACVQRYAINEAADLFEEAKGILENEYGPYHPDTLAVYSNLAGTYDAMGRLEDAIEILEYVVGTREEKLGTANPEVEDEKQRLAALLKEAGRGRSKRNRALLTLLDKNPEIEPNCGQRPEFSSGFSYIGCGIQLDVRCGSITEPFVHQGHPHPLFFTLPDPKTCRSCGIWQYKVLNCIECDFPLCFGCATLPYVVRNQKHDRHPITLCFGEKASTGQYWCDICETRLNPSKYFYTCEDCASTLHVHCVHLEGLLHVKPGNKFSYFGYGFEMVLGNRINRPRCESCYELCVGSFLLSTDYKDMFFRSGFGYAGFSDLDQTLEDFSEVF
;
A
#
# COMPACT_ATOMS: atom_id res chain seq x y z
N MET A 1 -30.75 35.62 -7.93
CA MET A 1 -29.37 36.15 -7.82
C MET A 1 -28.60 35.47 -6.71
N GLY A 2 -29.06 35.50 -5.44
CA GLY A 2 -28.37 34.82 -4.33
C GLY A 2 -27.95 33.37 -4.65
N LEU A 3 -28.89 32.51 -5.05
CA LEU A 3 -28.60 31.12 -5.45
C LEU A 3 -27.56 30.97 -6.58
N ILE A 4 -27.46 31.96 -7.47
CA ILE A 4 -26.50 31.94 -8.59
C ILE A 4 -25.10 32.31 -8.08
N CYS A 5 -24.99 33.33 -7.22
CA CYS A 5 -23.73 33.71 -6.58
C CYS A 5 -23.22 32.58 -5.67
N ASP A 6 -24.12 31.94 -4.92
CA ASP A 6 -23.82 30.80 -4.07
C ASP A 6 -23.25 29.62 -4.88
N ALA A 7 -23.90 29.26 -6.00
CA ALA A 7 -23.42 28.23 -6.90
C ALA A 7 -22.06 28.55 -7.55
N LYS A 8 -21.65 29.82 -7.59
CA LYS A 8 -20.33 30.26 -8.07
C LYS A 8 -19.26 30.29 -6.96
N GLY A 9 -19.65 30.05 -5.71
CA GLY A 9 -18.77 30.19 -4.55
C GLY A 9 -18.63 31.62 -4.01
N ASP A 10 -19.39 32.57 -4.55
CA ASP A 10 -19.40 33.98 -4.12
C ASP A 10 -20.35 34.17 -2.91
N TYR A 11 -20.06 33.49 -1.80
CA TYR A 11 -20.99 33.36 -0.66
C TYR A 11 -21.31 34.70 0.04
N GLU A 12 -20.37 35.64 0.12
CA GLU A 12 -20.63 36.97 0.71
C GLU A 12 -21.65 37.76 -0.13
N VAL A 13 -21.50 37.75 -1.46
CA VAL A 13 -22.46 38.40 -2.38
C VAL A 13 -23.80 37.66 -2.38
N ALA A 14 -23.77 36.33 -2.24
CA ALA A 14 -24.98 35.54 -2.08
C ALA A 14 -25.77 35.97 -0.84
N LEU A 15 -25.09 36.16 0.30
CA LEU A 15 -25.69 36.63 1.55
C LEU A 15 -26.37 37.99 1.39
N GLU A 16 -25.72 38.96 0.73
CA GLU A 16 -26.33 40.26 0.47
C GLU A 16 -27.67 40.12 -0.27
N HIS A 17 -27.70 39.29 -1.32
CA HIS A 17 -28.92 39.03 -2.08
C HIS A 17 -29.97 38.25 -1.28
N TYR A 18 -29.58 37.29 -0.45
CA TYR A 18 -30.52 36.54 0.39
C TYR A 18 -31.14 37.42 1.47
N VAL A 19 -30.36 38.29 2.11
CA VAL A 19 -30.87 39.23 3.12
C VAL A 19 -31.88 40.18 2.49
N LEU A 20 -31.59 40.73 1.31
CA LEU A 20 -32.53 41.57 0.57
C LEU A 20 -33.83 40.81 0.22
N ALA A 21 -33.71 39.56 -0.24
CA ALA A 21 -34.87 38.72 -0.53
C ALA A 21 -35.69 38.43 0.74
N SER A 22 -35.03 38.13 1.86
CA SER A 22 -35.67 37.88 3.15
C SER A 22 -36.46 39.10 3.64
N MET A 23 -35.88 40.30 3.53
CA MET A 23 -36.57 41.57 3.87
C MET A 23 -37.79 41.81 2.97
N ALA A 24 -37.66 41.59 1.66
CA ALA A 24 -38.76 41.76 0.71
C ALA A 24 -39.92 40.79 1.01
N MET A 25 -39.63 39.51 1.21
CA MET A 25 -40.64 38.49 1.53
C MET A 25 -41.28 38.72 2.90
N SER A 26 -40.51 39.18 3.89
CA SER A 26 -41.01 39.53 5.21
C SER A 26 -42.03 40.67 5.14
N SER A 27 -41.77 41.70 4.31
CA SER A 27 -42.70 42.82 4.11
C SER A 27 -44.05 42.41 3.51
N GLN A 28 -44.08 41.29 2.79
CA GLN A 28 -45.29 40.72 2.17
C GLN A 28 -45.95 39.64 3.05
N ASN A 29 -45.46 39.40 4.27
CA ASN A 29 -45.91 38.33 5.19
C ASN A 29 -45.75 36.90 4.66
N HIS A 30 -44.83 36.66 3.72
CA HIS A 30 -44.53 35.33 3.20
C HIS A 30 -43.57 34.56 4.14
N ARG A 31 -44.09 34.13 5.30
CA ARG A 31 -43.25 33.55 6.37
C ARG A 31 -42.50 32.27 5.97
N GLU A 32 -43.11 31.42 5.15
CA GLU A 32 -42.48 30.15 4.72
C GLU A 32 -41.35 30.37 3.69
N ASP A 33 -41.53 31.35 2.81
CA ASP A 33 -40.48 31.76 1.86
C ASP A 33 -39.30 32.35 2.62
N VAL A 34 -39.56 33.18 3.64
CA VAL A 34 -38.52 33.70 4.54
C VAL A 34 -37.76 32.56 5.23
N ALA A 35 -38.44 31.54 5.74
CA ALA A 35 -37.80 30.39 6.36
C ALA A 35 -36.94 29.59 5.37
N SER A 36 -37.38 29.47 4.12
CA SER A 36 -36.62 28.81 3.05
C SER A 36 -35.36 29.62 2.69
N ILE A 37 -35.47 30.95 2.65
CA ILE A 37 -34.32 31.85 2.46
C ILE A 37 -33.38 31.78 3.67
N ASP A 38 -33.89 31.72 4.89
CA ASP A 38 -33.07 31.57 6.10
C ASP A 38 -32.25 30.26 6.07
N CYS A 39 -32.76 29.18 5.47
CA CYS A 39 -31.95 27.97 5.19
C CYS A 39 -30.80 28.28 4.23
N SER A 40 -31.04 28.97 3.12
CA SER A 40 -29.97 29.34 2.16
C SER A 40 -28.95 30.30 2.77
N ILE A 41 -29.37 31.21 3.65
CA ILE A 41 -28.48 32.06 4.45
C ILE A 41 -27.60 31.18 5.36
N GLY A 42 -28.21 30.18 6.01
CA GLY A 42 -27.48 29.21 6.82
C GLY A 42 -26.43 28.44 6.02
N ASP A 43 -26.77 27.99 4.80
CA ASP A 43 -25.85 27.28 3.91
C ASP A 43 -24.66 28.17 3.53
N ALA A 44 -24.91 29.42 3.15
CA ALA A 44 -23.86 30.38 2.79
C ALA A 44 -22.93 30.69 3.97
N TYR A 45 -23.47 30.90 5.18
CA TYR A 45 -22.65 31.05 6.39
C TYR A 45 -21.83 29.81 6.70
N MET A 46 -22.38 28.61 6.48
CA MET A 46 -21.65 27.36 6.69
C MET A 46 -20.46 27.24 5.74
N SER A 47 -20.63 27.61 4.46
CA SER A 47 -19.55 27.64 3.46
C SER A 47 -18.44 28.65 3.78
N LEU A 48 -18.79 29.75 4.46
CA LEU A 48 -17.85 30.74 4.98
C LEU A 48 -17.22 30.34 6.34
N ALA A 49 -17.50 29.14 6.84
CA ALA A 49 -17.10 28.67 8.17
C ALA A 49 -17.59 29.55 9.35
N ARG A 50 -18.66 30.32 9.14
CA ARG A 50 -19.34 31.16 10.14
C ARG A 50 -20.45 30.34 10.82
N PHE A 51 -20.01 29.39 11.65
CA PHE A 51 -20.89 28.34 12.17
C PHE A 51 -21.97 28.85 13.12
N ASP A 52 -21.69 29.84 13.96
CA ASP A 52 -22.67 30.37 14.92
C ASP A 52 -23.82 31.08 14.20
N GLU A 53 -23.52 31.89 13.18
CA GLU A 53 -24.55 32.54 12.36
C GLU A 53 -25.35 31.54 11.53
N SER A 54 -24.71 30.47 11.05
CA SER A 54 -25.38 29.39 10.33
C SER A 54 -26.37 28.63 11.23
N ILE A 55 -25.96 28.28 12.46
CA ILE A 55 -26.85 27.68 13.47
C ILE A 55 -28.06 28.58 13.72
N PHE A 56 -27.82 29.88 13.92
CA PHE A 56 -28.88 30.83 14.19
C PHE A 56 -29.90 30.90 13.03
N ALA A 57 -29.42 30.96 11.79
CA ALA A 57 -30.26 31.00 10.59
C ALA A 57 -31.12 29.72 10.48
N TYR A 58 -30.52 28.54 10.65
CA TYR A 58 -31.27 27.27 10.62
C TYR A 58 -32.29 27.15 11.76
N GLN A 59 -31.95 27.60 12.98
CA GLN A 59 -32.89 27.58 14.11
C GLN A 59 -34.09 28.49 13.87
N LYS A 60 -33.88 29.65 13.25
CA LYS A 60 -34.95 30.57 12.84
C LYS A 60 -35.87 29.91 11.81
N ALA A 61 -35.30 29.30 10.76
CA ALA A 61 -36.06 28.56 9.76
C ALA A 61 -36.85 27.39 10.39
N LEU A 62 -36.20 26.62 11.28
CA LEU A 62 -36.81 25.50 11.99
C LEU A 62 -38.03 25.92 12.81
N ALA A 63 -37.93 27.03 13.55
CA ALA A 63 -39.02 27.55 14.38
C ALA A 63 -40.23 27.92 13.52
N VAL A 64 -40.02 28.58 12.39
CA VAL A 64 -41.10 28.97 11.47
C VAL A 64 -41.74 27.73 10.84
N PHE A 65 -40.96 26.79 10.31
CA PHE A 65 -41.53 25.58 9.70
C PHE A 65 -42.28 24.70 10.68
N LYS A 66 -41.80 24.56 11.92
CA LYS A 66 -42.54 23.85 12.98
C LYS A 66 -43.87 24.53 13.28
N GLN A 67 -43.90 25.85 13.32
CA GLN A 67 -45.12 26.61 13.60
C GLN A 67 -46.13 26.55 12.43
N SER A 68 -45.66 26.69 11.18
CA SER A 68 -46.55 26.81 10.02
C SER A 68 -46.96 25.46 9.44
N LYS A 69 -46.03 24.50 9.34
CA LYS A 69 -46.25 23.19 8.69
C LYS A 69 -46.38 22.02 9.67
N GLY A 70 -46.02 22.22 10.94
CA GLY A 70 -46.02 21.19 11.97
C GLY A 70 -44.71 20.40 12.04
N GLU A 71 -44.50 19.71 13.17
CA GLU A 71 -43.21 19.07 13.49
C GLU A 71 -42.86 17.86 12.61
N SER A 72 -43.86 17.22 12.01
CA SER A 72 -43.69 16.02 11.17
C SER A 72 -43.55 16.33 9.68
N HIS A 73 -43.43 17.61 9.30
CA HIS A 73 -43.34 18.01 7.90
C HIS A 73 -41.93 17.79 7.34
N SER A 74 -41.81 17.48 6.03
CA SER A 74 -40.52 17.23 5.38
C SER A 74 -39.56 18.44 5.43
N SER A 75 -40.07 19.66 5.31
CA SER A 75 -39.29 20.90 5.52
C SER A 75 -38.65 21.00 6.91
N VAL A 76 -39.26 20.42 7.95
CA VAL A 76 -38.62 20.34 9.29
C VAL A 76 -37.48 19.32 9.27
N ALA A 77 -37.70 18.18 8.59
CA ALA A 77 -36.66 17.18 8.41
C ALA A 77 -35.46 17.71 7.62
N SER A 78 -35.67 18.45 6.55
CA SER A 78 -34.57 19.02 5.75
C SER A 78 -33.72 20.01 6.56
N VAL A 79 -34.32 20.82 7.44
CA VAL A 79 -33.57 21.69 8.35
C VAL A 79 -32.78 20.87 9.38
N TYR A 80 -33.35 19.76 9.89
CA TYR A 80 -32.58 18.84 10.74
C TYR A 80 -31.39 18.22 10.01
N VAL A 81 -31.51 17.87 8.73
CA VAL A 81 -30.38 17.38 7.92
C VAL A 81 -29.28 18.44 7.82
N ARG A 82 -29.64 19.71 7.56
CA ARG A 82 -28.68 20.82 7.50
C ARG A 82 -27.97 21.06 8.84
N LEU A 83 -28.72 21.05 9.94
CA LEU A 83 -28.14 21.12 11.28
C LEU A 83 -27.21 19.94 11.56
N ALA A 84 -27.59 18.72 11.13
CA ALA A 84 -26.75 17.55 11.28
C ALA A 84 -25.42 17.71 10.51
N ASP A 85 -25.45 18.12 9.24
CA ASP A 85 -24.23 18.34 8.46
C ASP A 85 -23.33 19.41 9.09
N LEU A 86 -23.93 20.52 9.53
CA LEU A 86 -23.20 21.58 10.23
C LEU A 86 -22.52 21.07 11.50
N TYR A 87 -23.24 20.35 12.37
CA TYR A 87 -22.64 19.83 13.61
C TYR A 87 -21.58 18.77 13.35
N ASN A 88 -21.71 18.02 12.25
CA ASN A 88 -20.69 17.08 11.80
C ASN A 88 -19.41 17.81 11.40
N LYS A 89 -19.50 18.89 10.61
CA LYS A 89 -18.36 19.74 10.23
C LYS A 89 -17.66 20.40 11.43
N ILE A 90 -18.42 20.79 12.46
CA ILE A 90 -17.86 21.32 13.72
C ILE A 90 -17.16 20.22 14.56
N GLY A 91 -17.40 18.94 14.27
CA GLY A 91 -16.89 17.81 15.04
C GLY A 91 -17.76 17.44 16.25
N LYS A 92 -18.95 18.03 16.40
CA LYS A 92 -19.94 17.68 17.43
C LYS A 92 -20.78 16.49 16.97
N LEU A 93 -20.14 15.32 16.87
CA LEU A 93 -20.73 14.11 16.29
C LEU A 93 -22.01 13.64 17.00
N ARG A 94 -22.11 13.82 18.32
CA ARG A 94 -23.31 13.43 19.10
C ARG A 94 -24.53 14.25 18.71
N ASP A 95 -24.37 15.56 18.60
CA ASP A 95 -25.46 16.47 18.23
C ASP A 95 -25.88 16.20 16.79
N SER A 96 -24.91 16.05 15.89
CA SER A 96 -25.17 15.71 14.50
C SER A 96 -25.96 14.40 14.35
N LYS A 97 -25.55 13.34 15.06
CA LYS A 97 -26.28 12.06 15.06
C LYS A 97 -27.71 12.23 15.58
N SER A 98 -27.92 13.02 16.64
CA SER A 98 -29.26 13.31 17.15
C SER A 98 -30.15 14.01 16.10
N TYR A 99 -29.60 14.97 15.35
CA TYR A 99 -30.34 15.63 14.28
C TYR A 99 -30.63 14.69 13.10
N CYS A 100 -29.70 13.82 12.71
CA CYS A 100 -29.95 12.76 11.74
C CYS A 100 -31.11 11.85 12.19
N GLU A 101 -31.13 11.42 13.46
CA GLU A 101 -32.21 10.60 14.00
C GLU A 101 -33.57 11.32 13.99
N ASN A 102 -33.58 12.62 14.29
CA ASN A 102 -34.80 13.44 14.23
C ASN A 102 -35.33 13.57 12.80
N ALA A 103 -34.46 13.82 11.82
CA ALA A 103 -34.83 13.84 10.41
C ALA A 103 -35.36 12.47 9.94
N LEU A 104 -34.68 11.38 10.32
CA LEU A 104 -35.10 10.01 9.98
C LEU A 104 -36.46 9.64 10.56
N ARG A 105 -36.81 10.09 11.76
CA ARG A 105 -38.15 9.84 12.34
C ARG A 105 -39.26 10.37 11.43
N ILE A 106 -39.02 11.49 10.77
CA ILE A 106 -39.96 12.11 9.82
C ILE A 106 -39.93 11.36 8.49
N TYR A 107 -38.75 11.17 7.88
CA TYR A 107 -38.64 10.50 6.57
C TYR A 107 -39.05 9.03 6.58
N LEU A 108 -38.98 8.34 7.72
CA LEU A 108 -39.47 6.96 7.85
C LEU A 108 -40.98 6.87 7.99
N LYS A 109 -41.64 7.97 8.35
CA LYS A 109 -43.10 8.07 8.50
C LYS A 109 -43.58 9.39 7.88
N PRO A 110 -43.42 9.56 6.57
CA PRO A 110 -43.74 10.81 5.90
C PRO A 110 -45.24 11.09 6.00
N SER A 111 -45.61 12.36 6.11
CA SER A 111 -47.01 12.78 6.08
C SER A 111 -47.67 12.43 4.73
N PRO A 112 -48.99 12.19 4.69
CA PRO A 112 -49.71 11.99 3.43
C PRO A 112 -49.48 13.18 2.48
N GLY A 113 -49.05 12.90 1.24
CA GLY A 113 -48.77 13.92 0.23
C GLY A 113 -47.30 14.34 0.13
N THR A 114 -46.41 13.89 1.02
CA THR A 114 -44.97 14.12 0.85
C THR A 114 -44.46 13.36 -0.39
N PRO A 115 -43.78 14.02 -1.33
CA PRO A 115 -43.17 13.35 -2.48
C PRO A 115 -42.14 12.32 -2.03
N MET A 116 -42.23 11.09 -2.54
CA MET A 116 -41.27 10.03 -2.18
C MET A 116 -39.84 10.35 -2.65
N GLU A 117 -39.70 11.15 -3.71
CA GLU A 117 -38.40 11.63 -4.18
C GLU A 117 -37.71 12.51 -3.13
N GLU A 118 -38.43 13.39 -2.44
CA GLU A 118 -37.90 14.22 -1.35
C GLU A 118 -37.44 13.34 -0.16
N VAL A 119 -38.21 12.30 0.15
CA VAL A 119 -37.83 11.30 1.17
C VAL A 119 -36.55 10.57 0.77
N ALA A 120 -36.40 10.21 -0.51
CA ALA A 120 -35.21 9.54 -1.03
C ALA A 120 -33.99 10.46 -0.97
N THR A 121 -34.12 11.73 -1.37
CA THR A 121 -33.06 12.74 -1.22
C THR A 121 -32.64 12.89 0.24
N GLY A 122 -33.60 12.97 1.17
CA GLY A 122 -33.30 13.00 2.60
C GLY A 122 -32.52 11.79 3.10
N PHE A 123 -32.82 10.58 2.61
CA PHE A 123 -32.02 9.39 2.93
C PHE A 123 -30.58 9.46 2.37
N ILE A 124 -30.40 10.01 1.17
CA ILE A 124 -29.08 10.17 0.54
C ILE A 124 -28.25 11.17 1.34
N GLU A 125 -28.79 12.34 1.67
CA GLU A 125 -28.08 13.37 2.44
C GLU A 125 -27.68 12.84 3.83
N ILE A 126 -28.60 12.21 4.56
CA ILE A 126 -28.30 11.62 5.88
C ILE A 126 -27.26 10.49 5.76
N SER A 127 -27.27 9.73 4.67
CA SER A 127 -26.27 8.69 4.45
C SER A 127 -24.86 9.26 4.25
N ALA A 128 -24.73 10.42 3.58
CA ALA A 128 -23.45 11.10 3.42
C ALA A 128 -22.92 11.59 4.77
N ILE A 129 -23.81 12.09 5.64
CA ILE A 129 -23.45 12.48 7.01
C ILE A 129 -22.99 11.26 7.81
N TYR A 130 -23.72 10.14 7.80
CA TYR A 130 -23.26 8.92 8.48
C TYR A 130 -21.95 8.36 7.91
N GLN A 131 -21.74 8.44 6.60
CA GLN A 131 -20.48 8.06 5.98
C GLN A 131 -19.32 8.90 6.54
N SER A 132 -19.49 10.22 6.68
CA SER A 132 -18.46 11.09 7.26
C SER A 132 -18.21 10.86 8.76
N MET A 133 -19.21 10.34 9.49
CA MET A 133 -19.05 9.86 10.87
C MET A 133 -18.41 8.46 10.97
N ASN A 134 -18.09 7.83 9.83
CA ASN A 134 -17.65 6.45 9.73
C ASN A 134 -18.70 5.40 10.22
N GLU A 135 -19.99 5.75 10.19
CA GLU A 135 -21.12 4.86 10.49
C GLU A 135 -21.62 4.17 9.19
N LEU A 136 -20.70 3.43 8.55
CA LEU A 136 -20.83 2.92 7.18
C LEU A 136 -22.04 2.00 6.96
N ASP A 137 -22.36 1.14 7.94
CA ASP A 137 -23.52 0.24 7.88
C ASP A 137 -24.85 1.00 7.86
N GLN A 138 -24.95 2.10 8.60
CA GLN A 138 -26.17 2.92 8.65
C GLN A 138 -26.33 3.67 7.33
N ALA A 139 -25.24 4.24 6.80
CA ALA A 139 -25.23 4.90 5.50
C ALA A 139 -25.72 3.97 4.37
N LEU A 140 -25.18 2.74 4.30
CA LEU A 140 -25.61 1.75 3.30
C LEU A 140 -27.09 1.36 3.43
N LYS A 141 -27.60 1.21 4.66
CA LYS A 141 -29.03 0.92 4.88
C LYS A 141 -29.93 2.02 4.34
N LEU A 142 -29.53 3.28 4.49
CA LEU A 142 -30.28 4.42 3.97
C LEU A 142 -30.21 4.50 2.45
N LEU A 143 -29.03 4.32 1.86
CA LEU A 143 -28.87 4.30 0.40
C LEU A 143 -29.70 3.19 -0.25
N ARG A 144 -29.73 2.00 0.36
CA ARG A 144 -30.61 0.89 -0.09
C ARG A 144 -32.10 1.25 0.00
N ARG A 145 -32.52 2.08 0.95
CA ARG A 145 -33.90 2.59 1.04
C ARG A 145 -34.19 3.62 -0.04
N ALA A 146 -33.27 4.57 -0.26
CA ALA A 146 -33.38 5.55 -1.34
C ALA A 146 -33.46 4.86 -2.71
N LEU A 147 -32.58 3.89 -2.97
CA LEU A 147 -32.55 3.13 -4.22
C LEU A 147 -33.90 2.47 -4.52
N LYS A 148 -34.54 1.84 -3.52
CA LYS A 148 -35.86 1.20 -3.69
C LYS A 148 -36.96 2.15 -4.14
N ILE A 149 -36.87 3.44 -3.79
CA ILE A 149 -37.83 4.45 -4.24
C ILE A 149 -37.64 4.72 -5.74
N TYR A 150 -36.39 4.75 -6.22
CA TYR A 150 -36.07 5.03 -7.62
C TYR A 150 -36.15 3.82 -8.57
N VAL A 151 -36.23 2.58 -8.07
CA VAL A 151 -36.30 1.35 -8.91
C VAL A 151 -37.45 1.39 -9.94
N ASN A 152 -38.52 2.14 -9.67
CA ASN A 152 -39.70 2.23 -10.55
C ASN A 152 -39.83 3.58 -11.28
N ALA A 153 -38.84 4.47 -11.20
CA ALA A 153 -38.92 5.81 -11.78
C ALA A 153 -38.20 5.86 -13.16
N PRO A 154 -38.92 5.78 -14.29
CA PRO A 154 -38.30 5.94 -15.60
C PRO A 154 -37.68 7.33 -15.73
N GLY A 155 -36.45 7.41 -16.25
CA GLY A 155 -35.70 8.66 -16.42
C GLY A 155 -34.76 9.03 -15.27
N GLN A 156 -34.73 8.28 -14.17
CA GLN A 156 -33.87 8.56 -13.00
C GLN A 156 -32.56 7.73 -12.98
N GLN A 157 -32.06 7.30 -14.14
CA GLN A 157 -30.89 6.42 -14.21
C GLN A 157 -29.62 7.06 -13.63
N ASN A 158 -29.43 8.37 -13.83
CA ASN A 158 -28.28 9.10 -13.27
C ASN A 158 -28.35 9.21 -11.75
N THR A 159 -29.54 9.42 -11.19
CA THR A 159 -29.76 9.41 -9.74
C THR A 159 -29.47 8.03 -9.15
N VAL A 160 -29.95 6.97 -9.80
CA VAL A 160 -29.64 5.58 -9.41
C VAL A 160 -28.14 5.31 -9.47
N ALA A 161 -27.46 5.76 -10.53
CA ALA A 161 -26.02 5.63 -10.69
C ALA A 161 -25.24 6.38 -9.60
N GLY A 162 -25.69 7.58 -9.20
CA GLY A 162 -25.12 8.33 -8.09
C GLY A 162 -25.23 7.61 -6.74
N ILE A 163 -26.42 7.06 -6.45
CA ILE A 163 -26.65 6.25 -5.23
C ILE A 163 -25.73 5.02 -5.23
N GLU A 164 -25.66 4.29 -6.34
CA GLU A 164 -24.77 3.15 -6.49
C GLU A 164 -23.30 3.56 -6.33
N ALA A 165 -22.86 4.66 -6.93
CA ALA A 165 -21.49 5.16 -6.76
C ALA A 165 -21.18 5.43 -5.28
N GLN A 166 -22.09 6.06 -4.54
CA GLN A 166 -21.90 6.28 -3.10
C GLN A 166 -21.84 4.97 -2.32
N MET A 167 -22.69 3.99 -2.65
CA MET A 167 -22.60 2.64 -2.07
C MET A 167 -21.25 1.98 -2.38
N GLY A 168 -20.73 2.16 -3.59
CA GLY A 168 -19.42 1.68 -4.02
C GLY A 168 -18.28 2.29 -3.21
N VAL A 169 -18.35 3.59 -2.89
CA VAL A 169 -17.39 4.28 -2.02
C VAL A 169 -17.44 3.66 -0.62
N ILE A 170 -18.63 3.45 -0.06
CA ILE A 170 -18.74 2.86 1.28
C ILE A 170 -18.20 1.42 1.30
N SER A 171 -18.51 0.60 0.29
CA SER A 171 -17.91 -0.74 0.14
C SER A 171 -16.39 -0.71 0.01
N TYR A 172 -15.82 0.31 -0.65
CA TYR A 172 -14.37 0.53 -0.70
C TYR A 172 -13.80 0.84 0.69
N MET A 173 -14.43 1.76 1.42
CA MET A 173 -14.02 2.15 2.78
C MET A 173 -14.07 0.97 3.78
N MET A 174 -14.99 0.02 3.57
CA MET A 174 -15.07 -1.22 4.35
C MET A 174 -14.01 -2.27 3.95
N GLY A 175 -13.19 -2.03 2.92
CA GLY A 175 -12.21 -2.97 2.40
C GLY A 175 -12.78 -4.06 1.47
N ASN A 176 -14.07 -3.98 1.14
CA ASN A 176 -14.74 -4.94 0.24
C ASN A 176 -14.53 -4.54 -1.23
N TYR A 177 -13.28 -4.52 -1.70
CA TYR A 177 -12.94 -4.10 -3.07
C TYR A 177 -13.66 -4.84 -4.20
N PRO A 178 -13.93 -6.17 -4.11
CA PRO A 178 -14.73 -6.87 -5.12
C PRO A 178 -16.18 -6.37 -5.23
N GLU A 179 -16.83 -6.12 -4.10
CA GLU A 179 -18.19 -5.59 -4.07
C GLU A 179 -18.20 -4.15 -4.59
N SER A 180 -17.26 -3.33 -4.12
CA SER A 180 -17.06 -1.95 -4.58
C SER A 180 -16.90 -1.88 -6.11
N TYR A 181 -16.00 -2.68 -6.69
CA TYR A 181 -15.81 -2.76 -8.14
C TYR A 181 -17.11 -3.09 -8.89
N ASN A 182 -17.85 -4.10 -8.44
CA ASN A 182 -19.10 -4.51 -9.11
C ASN A 182 -20.16 -3.42 -9.05
N ILE A 183 -20.29 -2.73 -7.91
CA ILE A 183 -21.23 -1.63 -7.74
C ILE A 183 -20.84 -0.43 -8.62
N PHE A 184 -19.57 -0.01 -8.60
CA PHE A 184 -19.09 1.08 -9.44
C PHE A 184 -19.22 0.76 -10.93
N LYS A 185 -18.94 -0.47 -11.34
CA LYS A 185 -19.13 -0.93 -12.72
C LYS A 185 -20.59 -0.82 -13.16
N SER A 186 -21.52 -1.18 -12.28
CA SER A 186 -22.96 -0.98 -12.50
C SER A 186 -23.31 0.51 -12.64
N ALA A 187 -22.82 1.36 -11.75
CA ALA A 187 -23.05 2.82 -11.80
C ALA A 187 -22.51 3.45 -13.09
N VAL A 188 -21.25 3.16 -13.43
CA VAL A 188 -20.58 3.62 -14.67
C VAL A 188 -21.34 3.16 -15.91
N SER A 189 -21.85 1.92 -15.92
CA SER A 189 -22.66 1.43 -17.06
C SER A 189 -23.94 2.24 -17.26
N LYS A 190 -24.59 2.68 -16.16
CA LYS A 190 -25.79 3.52 -16.23
C LYS A 190 -25.46 4.93 -16.71
N PHE A 191 -24.38 5.53 -16.22
CA PHE A 191 -23.91 6.82 -16.73
C PHE A 191 -23.58 6.75 -18.23
N ARG A 192 -22.91 5.68 -18.69
CA ARG A 192 -22.61 5.48 -20.12
C ARG A 192 -23.86 5.31 -20.99
N ASN A 193 -24.89 4.66 -20.45
CA ASN A 193 -26.15 4.45 -21.16
C ASN A 193 -27.10 5.65 -21.06
N SER A 194 -26.80 6.63 -20.21
CA SER A 194 -27.49 7.91 -20.22
C SER A 194 -27.13 8.62 -21.52
N GLY A 195 -28.13 8.94 -22.36
CA GLY A 195 -27.93 9.71 -23.60
C GLY A 195 -27.62 11.19 -23.34
N GLU A 196 -27.25 11.55 -22.11
CA GLU A 196 -27.01 12.90 -21.66
C GLU A 196 -25.53 13.28 -21.82
N LYS A 197 -25.23 14.58 -21.73
CA LYS A 197 -23.86 15.08 -21.72
C LYS A 197 -23.10 14.43 -20.56
N LYS A 198 -21.88 13.94 -20.81
CA LYS A 198 -20.99 13.42 -19.75
C LYS A 198 -20.79 14.49 -18.69
N THR A 199 -21.27 14.24 -17.48
CA THR A 199 -21.19 15.17 -16.34
C THR A 199 -19.95 14.90 -15.49
N ALA A 200 -19.58 15.86 -14.64
CA ALA A 200 -18.48 15.65 -13.71
C ALA A 200 -18.70 14.47 -12.75
N MET A 201 -19.94 14.21 -12.34
CA MET A 201 -20.27 13.03 -11.52
C MET A 201 -19.89 11.71 -12.20
N PHE A 202 -20.05 11.63 -13.53
CA PHE A 202 -19.62 10.46 -14.28
C PHE A 202 -18.08 10.32 -14.27
N GLY A 203 -17.35 11.43 -14.46
CA GLY A 203 -15.88 11.44 -14.32
C GLY A 203 -15.39 11.00 -12.94
N ILE A 204 -16.05 11.48 -11.87
CA ILE A 204 -15.74 11.05 -10.49
C ILE A 204 -16.02 9.56 -10.32
N ALA A 205 -17.15 9.04 -10.81
CA ALA A 205 -17.48 7.62 -10.72
C ALA A 205 -16.46 6.72 -11.46
N LEU A 206 -15.94 7.16 -12.61
CA LEU A 206 -14.87 6.47 -13.33
C LEU A 206 -13.58 6.44 -12.52
N ASN A 207 -13.18 7.57 -11.93
CA ASN A 207 -12.02 7.64 -11.05
C ASN A 207 -12.15 6.66 -9.87
N GLN A 208 -13.32 6.61 -9.23
CA GLN A 208 -13.56 5.67 -8.12
C GLN A 208 -13.54 4.20 -8.58
N LEU A 209 -14.07 3.89 -9.76
CA LEU A 209 -13.93 2.56 -10.35
C LEU A 209 -12.46 2.21 -10.63
N GLY A 210 -11.68 3.17 -11.15
CA GLY A 210 -10.24 3.02 -11.36
C GLY A 210 -9.49 2.69 -10.07
N LEU A 211 -9.80 3.38 -8.97
CA LEU A 211 -9.24 3.07 -7.65
C LEU A 211 -9.61 1.67 -7.16
N ALA A 212 -10.84 1.21 -7.41
CA ALA A 212 -11.25 -0.16 -7.11
C ALA A 212 -10.50 -1.19 -7.98
N CYS A 213 -10.19 -0.87 -9.24
CA CYS A 213 -9.36 -1.68 -10.12
C CYS A 213 -7.92 -1.80 -9.61
N VAL A 214 -7.31 -0.70 -9.15
CA VAL A 214 -5.96 -0.70 -8.55
C VAL A 214 -5.89 -1.65 -7.36
N GLN A 215 -6.85 -1.58 -6.43
CA GLN A 215 -6.91 -2.49 -5.28
C GLN A 215 -7.11 -3.97 -5.66
N ARG A 216 -7.64 -4.23 -6.85
CA ARG A 216 -7.81 -5.57 -7.42
C ARG A 216 -6.66 -5.96 -8.35
N TYR A 217 -5.59 -5.18 -8.43
CA TYR A 217 -4.44 -5.38 -9.32
C TYR A 217 -4.80 -5.41 -10.82
N ALA A 218 -5.94 -4.83 -11.21
CA ALA A 218 -6.37 -4.67 -12.59
C ALA A 218 -5.81 -3.35 -13.17
N ILE A 219 -4.48 -3.22 -13.22
CA ILE A 219 -3.78 -1.96 -13.49
C ILE A 219 -4.07 -1.40 -14.89
N ASN A 220 -4.17 -2.25 -15.92
CA ASN A 220 -4.49 -1.80 -17.27
C ASN A 220 -5.91 -1.21 -17.36
N GLU A 221 -6.91 -1.88 -16.76
CA GLU A 221 -8.29 -1.37 -16.71
C GLU A 221 -8.36 -0.07 -15.91
N ALA A 222 -7.58 0.06 -14.83
CA ALA A 222 -7.49 1.30 -14.07
C ALA A 222 -6.96 2.47 -14.92
N ALA A 223 -5.92 2.24 -15.73
CA ALA A 223 -5.36 3.27 -16.61
C ALA A 223 -6.40 3.79 -17.61
N ASP A 224 -7.10 2.88 -18.30
CA ASP A 224 -8.16 3.24 -19.26
C ASP A 224 -9.27 4.09 -18.60
N LEU A 225 -9.66 3.71 -17.38
CA LEU A 225 -10.68 4.42 -16.61
C LEU A 225 -10.23 5.81 -16.15
N PHE A 226 -8.98 5.94 -15.70
CA PHE A 226 -8.42 7.23 -15.30
C PHE A 226 -8.21 8.16 -16.51
N GLU A 227 -7.82 7.64 -17.67
CA GLU A 227 -7.74 8.42 -18.91
C GLU A 227 -9.13 8.94 -19.34
N GLU A 228 -10.17 8.11 -19.27
CA GLU A 228 -11.54 8.56 -19.56
C GLU A 228 -12.01 9.60 -18.53
N ALA A 229 -11.77 9.37 -17.23
CA ALA A 229 -12.12 10.29 -16.16
C ALA A 229 -11.45 11.65 -16.34
N LYS A 230 -10.15 11.65 -16.70
CA LYS A 230 -9.36 12.84 -17.00
C LYS A 230 -10.03 13.69 -18.08
N GLY A 231 -10.35 13.09 -19.22
CA GLY A 231 -10.97 13.82 -20.33
C GLY A 231 -12.34 14.41 -20.00
N ILE A 232 -13.11 13.78 -19.11
CA ILE A 232 -14.41 14.32 -18.67
C ILE A 232 -14.22 15.48 -17.69
N LEU A 233 -13.39 15.30 -16.66
CA LEU A 233 -13.22 16.31 -15.61
C LEU A 233 -12.47 17.56 -16.10
N GLU A 234 -11.52 17.41 -17.02
CA GLU A 234 -10.92 18.55 -17.70
C GLU A 234 -11.95 19.40 -18.45
N ASN A 235 -12.92 18.76 -19.11
CA ASN A 235 -13.94 19.47 -19.87
C ASN A 235 -14.99 20.13 -18.97
N GLU A 236 -15.35 19.50 -17.84
CA GLU A 236 -16.42 19.98 -16.96
C GLU A 236 -15.92 20.98 -15.91
N TYR A 237 -14.75 20.72 -15.32
CA TYR A 237 -14.19 21.55 -14.24
C TYR A 237 -12.92 22.32 -14.64
N GLY A 238 -12.30 21.96 -15.77
CA GLY A 238 -11.00 22.46 -16.15
C GLY A 238 -9.85 21.61 -15.61
N PRO A 239 -8.64 21.81 -16.15
CA PRO A 239 -7.46 21.01 -15.80
C PRO A 239 -6.94 21.27 -14.37
N TYR A 240 -7.31 22.40 -13.77
CA TYR A 240 -6.79 22.86 -12.49
C TYR A 240 -7.68 22.50 -11.30
N HIS A 241 -8.87 21.95 -11.53
CA HIS A 241 -9.78 21.62 -10.45
C HIS A 241 -9.22 20.49 -9.57
N PRO A 242 -9.39 20.54 -8.23
CA PRO A 242 -8.85 19.52 -7.32
C PRO A 242 -9.20 18.08 -7.74
N ASP A 243 -10.45 17.83 -8.13
CA ASP A 243 -10.88 16.51 -8.61
C ASP A 243 -10.15 16.08 -9.90
N THR A 244 -9.90 17.01 -10.83
CA THR A 244 -9.16 16.72 -12.07
C THR A 244 -7.70 16.38 -11.75
N LEU A 245 -7.06 17.15 -10.87
CA LEU A 245 -5.69 16.89 -10.42
C LEU A 245 -5.59 15.57 -9.66
N ALA A 246 -6.59 15.21 -8.86
CA ALA A 246 -6.62 13.90 -8.19
C ALA A 246 -6.62 12.73 -9.20
N VAL A 247 -7.34 12.85 -10.32
CA VAL A 247 -7.28 11.85 -11.40
C VAL A 247 -5.89 11.78 -12.02
N TYR A 248 -5.23 12.92 -12.23
CA TYR A 248 -3.87 12.94 -12.76
C TYR A 248 -2.90 12.20 -11.85
N SER A 249 -2.94 12.46 -10.54
CA SER A 249 -2.08 11.78 -9.56
C SER A 249 -2.35 10.27 -9.52
N ASN A 250 -3.60 9.85 -9.66
CA ASN A 250 -3.98 8.44 -9.77
C ASN A 250 -3.47 7.80 -11.08
N LEU A 251 -3.60 8.50 -12.21
CA LEU A 251 -3.10 8.06 -13.51
C LEU A 251 -1.58 7.91 -13.50
N ALA A 252 -0.86 8.88 -12.94
CA ALA A 252 0.60 8.83 -12.80
C ALA A 252 1.05 7.63 -11.96
N GLY A 253 0.41 7.38 -10.81
CA GLY A 253 0.68 6.19 -9.99
C GLY A 253 0.37 4.87 -10.73
N THR A 254 -0.61 4.89 -11.62
CA THR A 254 -0.96 3.71 -12.44
C THR A 254 0.07 3.48 -13.54
N TYR A 255 0.53 4.53 -14.21
CA TYR A 255 1.60 4.45 -15.21
C TYR A 255 2.93 4.01 -14.60
N ASP A 256 3.26 4.49 -13.39
CA ASP A 256 4.39 3.99 -12.61
C ASP A 256 4.28 2.47 -12.38
N ALA A 257 3.13 1.99 -11.89
CA ALA A 257 2.88 0.56 -11.71
C ALA A 257 2.95 -0.27 -13.01
N MET A 258 2.74 0.35 -14.18
CA MET A 258 2.91 -0.26 -15.50
C MET A 258 4.35 -0.21 -16.04
N GLY A 259 5.26 0.49 -15.34
CA GLY A 259 6.62 0.75 -15.80
C GLY A 259 6.73 1.83 -16.88
N ARG A 260 5.68 2.62 -17.09
CA ARG A 260 5.64 3.78 -17.99
C ARG A 260 6.15 5.03 -17.25
N LEU A 261 7.42 4.98 -16.85
CA LEU A 261 8.02 5.98 -15.95
C LEU A 261 8.02 7.39 -16.56
N GLU A 262 8.29 7.53 -17.84
CA GLU A 262 8.30 8.83 -18.51
C GLU A 262 6.93 9.51 -18.47
N ASP A 263 5.86 8.76 -18.77
CA ASP A 263 4.49 9.28 -18.73
C ASP A 263 4.06 9.64 -17.29
N ALA A 264 4.48 8.83 -16.30
CA ALA A 264 4.19 9.09 -14.90
C ALA A 264 4.90 10.36 -14.40
N ILE A 265 6.15 10.57 -14.81
CA ILE A 265 6.95 11.77 -14.47
C ILE A 265 6.32 13.00 -15.09
N GLU A 266 6.00 12.98 -16.39
CA GLU A 266 5.41 14.13 -17.09
C GLU A 266 4.12 14.60 -16.40
N ILE A 267 3.24 13.66 -16.04
CA ILE A 267 1.99 14.00 -15.34
C ILE A 267 2.28 14.55 -13.94
N LEU A 268 3.18 13.93 -13.16
CA LEU A 268 3.48 14.41 -11.80
C LEU A 268 4.19 15.76 -11.79
N GLU A 269 5.08 16.04 -12.74
CA GLU A 269 5.69 17.37 -12.91
C GLU A 269 4.62 18.44 -13.14
N TYR A 270 3.64 18.14 -14.01
CA TYR A 270 2.51 19.04 -14.25
C TYR A 270 1.67 19.26 -12.98
N VAL A 271 1.32 18.21 -12.25
CA VAL A 271 0.49 18.33 -11.03
C VAL A 271 1.22 19.10 -9.94
N VAL A 272 2.49 18.76 -9.67
CA VAL A 272 3.33 19.45 -8.67
C VAL A 272 3.43 20.93 -9.01
N GLY A 273 3.82 21.28 -10.24
CA GLY A 273 3.97 22.68 -10.64
C GLY A 273 2.65 23.46 -10.52
N THR A 274 1.53 22.84 -10.88
CA THR A 274 0.20 23.43 -10.74
C THR A 274 -0.19 23.67 -9.29
N ARG A 275 -0.01 22.67 -8.41
CA ARG A 275 -0.37 22.79 -6.99
C ARG A 275 0.56 23.74 -6.25
N GLU A 276 1.85 23.78 -6.60
CA GLU A 276 2.79 24.78 -6.07
C GLU A 276 2.34 26.21 -6.37
N GLU A 277 1.90 26.48 -7.60
CA GLU A 277 1.42 27.81 -7.99
C GLU A 277 0.19 28.25 -7.18
N LYS A 278 -0.73 27.32 -6.89
CA LYS A 278 -2.02 27.65 -6.25
C LYS A 278 -2.01 27.56 -4.73
N LEU A 279 -1.40 26.52 -4.19
CA LEU A 279 -1.43 26.19 -2.76
C LEU A 279 -0.15 26.61 -2.04
N GLY A 280 0.91 26.95 -2.80
CA GLY A 280 2.22 27.26 -2.27
C GLY A 280 3.04 26.02 -1.94
N THR A 281 4.36 26.21 -1.80
CA THR A 281 5.33 25.12 -1.62
C THR A 281 5.30 24.46 -0.25
N ALA A 282 4.56 25.00 0.72
CA ALA A 282 4.47 24.47 2.08
C ALA A 282 3.21 23.59 2.31
N ASN A 283 2.40 23.37 1.27
CA ASN A 283 1.21 22.54 1.38
C ASN A 283 1.60 21.04 1.45
N PRO A 284 1.09 20.25 2.41
CA PRO A 284 1.41 18.82 2.53
C PRO A 284 1.13 18.01 1.26
N GLU A 285 0.06 18.31 0.52
CA GLU A 285 -0.28 17.59 -0.72
C GLU A 285 0.76 17.83 -1.83
N VAL A 286 1.36 19.03 -1.84
CA VAL A 286 2.44 19.38 -2.77
C VAL A 286 3.72 18.61 -2.40
N GLU A 287 4.04 18.53 -1.12
CA GLU A 287 5.24 17.83 -0.64
C GLU A 287 5.17 16.31 -0.88
N ASP A 288 4.01 15.68 -0.65
CA ASP A 288 3.80 14.25 -0.93
C ASP A 288 4.01 13.94 -2.42
N GLU A 289 3.50 14.79 -3.31
CA GLU A 289 3.66 14.63 -4.76
C GLU A 289 5.08 14.91 -5.23
N LYS A 290 5.78 15.89 -4.65
CA LYS A 290 7.22 16.10 -4.89
C LYS A 290 8.05 14.91 -4.47
N GLN A 291 7.74 14.30 -3.32
CA GLN A 291 8.46 13.12 -2.86
C GLN A 291 8.26 11.95 -3.84
N ARG A 292 7.04 11.77 -4.34
CA ARG A 292 6.73 10.77 -5.38
C ARG A 292 7.47 11.08 -6.68
N LEU A 293 7.44 12.32 -7.14
CA LEU A 293 8.16 12.75 -8.34
C LEU A 293 9.68 12.56 -8.19
N ALA A 294 10.27 12.90 -7.04
CA ALA A 294 11.69 12.68 -6.78
C ALA A 294 12.08 11.20 -6.78
N ALA A 295 11.20 10.32 -6.29
CA ALA A 295 11.40 8.87 -6.35
C ALA A 295 11.40 8.39 -7.81
N LEU A 296 10.43 8.82 -8.62
CA LEU A 296 10.35 8.48 -10.04
C LEU A 296 11.52 9.05 -10.84
N LEU A 297 11.92 10.30 -10.62
CA LEU A 297 13.08 10.91 -11.27
C LEU A 297 14.38 10.19 -10.90
N LYS A 298 14.51 9.70 -9.67
CA LYS A 298 15.64 8.85 -9.26
C LYS A 298 15.62 7.51 -9.99
N GLU A 299 14.45 6.94 -10.24
CA GLU A 299 14.28 5.71 -11.00
C GLU A 299 14.51 5.91 -12.51
N ALA A 300 14.01 6.99 -13.12
CA ALA A 300 14.28 7.35 -14.51
C ALA A 300 15.72 7.84 -14.74
N GLY A 301 16.34 8.44 -13.72
CA GLY A 301 17.78 8.76 -13.70
C GLY A 301 18.65 7.50 -13.62
N ARG A 302 18.13 6.41 -13.03
CA ARG A 302 18.69 5.05 -13.21
C ARG A 302 18.33 4.46 -14.60
N GLY A 303 17.30 4.99 -15.26
CA GLY A 303 16.67 4.52 -16.49
C GLY A 303 17.35 4.86 -17.83
N ARG A 304 18.36 5.75 -17.89
CA ARG A 304 19.19 5.88 -19.11
C ARG A 304 20.21 4.74 -19.32
N SER A 305 20.29 3.80 -18.38
CA SER A 305 21.04 2.55 -18.57
C SER A 305 20.09 1.36 -18.61
N LYS A 306 19.52 1.12 -19.81
CA LYS A 306 18.92 -0.15 -20.29
C LYS A 306 18.04 -0.93 -19.30
N ARG A 307 16.71 -0.87 -19.51
CA ARG A 307 15.70 -1.92 -19.23
C ARG A 307 16.06 -2.93 -18.13
N ASN A 308 15.51 -2.75 -16.93
CA ASN A 308 15.51 -3.77 -15.88
C ASN A 308 14.97 -5.10 -16.43
N ARG A 309 15.85 -6.11 -16.60
CA ARG A 309 15.45 -7.49 -16.95
C ARG A 309 15.67 -8.36 -15.72
N ALA A 310 14.62 -9.04 -15.26
CA ALA A 310 14.74 -10.09 -14.26
C ALA A 310 15.51 -11.29 -14.84
N LEU A 311 16.29 -11.99 -14.00
CA LEU A 311 17.09 -13.15 -14.41
C LEU A 311 16.25 -14.21 -15.14
N LEU A 312 15.00 -14.39 -14.72
CA LEU A 312 14.04 -15.32 -15.33
C LEU A 312 13.81 -15.04 -16.82
N THR A 313 13.82 -13.77 -17.24
CA THR A 313 13.60 -13.36 -18.63
C THR A 313 14.87 -13.47 -19.50
N LEU A 314 16.05 -13.55 -18.88
CA LEU A 314 17.33 -13.80 -19.56
C LEU A 314 17.51 -15.29 -19.89
N LEU A 315 16.99 -16.18 -19.05
CA LEU A 315 17.07 -17.64 -19.22
C LEU A 315 16.23 -18.15 -20.40
N ASP A 316 15.08 -17.53 -20.68
CA ASP A 316 14.20 -17.89 -21.80
C ASP A 316 14.86 -17.69 -23.19
N LYS A 317 15.97 -16.95 -23.27
CA LYS A 317 16.63 -16.61 -24.55
C LYS A 317 17.95 -17.33 -24.81
N ASN A 318 18.53 -18.00 -23.80
CA ASN A 318 19.83 -18.66 -23.93
C ASN A 318 19.85 -19.99 -23.17
N PRO A 319 19.64 -21.12 -23.86
CA PRO A 319 19.59 -22.46 -23.24
C PRO A 319 20.93 -22.97 -22.68
N GLU A 320 22.04 -22.24 -22.88
CA GLU A 320 23.34 -22.54 -22.25
C GLU A 320 23.49 -21.96 -20.83
N ILE A 321 22.49 -21.20 -20.35
CA ILE A 321 22.50 -20.61 -19.01
C ILE A 321 21.82 -21.56 -18.03
N GLU A 322 22.60 -22.44 -17.39
CA GLU A 322 22.13 -23.15 -16.19
C GLU A 322 22.43 -22.32 -14.93
N PRO A 323 21.49 -21.59 -14.33
CA PRO A 323 21.72 -20.88 -13.07
C PRO A 323 21.82 -21.89 -11.92
N ASN A 324 22.96 -22.54 -11.76
CA ASN A 324 23.24 -23.28 -10.55
C ASN A 324 23.52 -22.24 -9.45
N CYS A 325 22.54 -22.02 -8.56
CA CYS A 325 22.67 -21.26 -7.32
C CYS A 325 23.65 -22.09 -6.45
N GLY A 326 24.95 -21.98 -6.73
CA GLY A 326 25.94 -23.02 -6.43
C GLY A 326 25.91 -23.53 -4.99
N GLN A 327 25.95 -24.86 -4.81
CA GLN A 327 26.24 -25.69 -3.62
C GLN A 327 25.94 -25.16 -2.19
N ARG A 328 25.10 -24.15 -1.98
CA ARG A 328 24.58 -23.76 -0.65
C ARG A 328 23.07 -23.88 -0.63
N PRO A 329 22.52 -25.09 -0.43
CA PRO A 329 21.08 -25.29 -0.27
C PRO A 329 20.50 -24.62 0.99
N GLU A 330 21.34 -24.09 1.89
CA GLU A 330 20.96 -23.47 3.17
C GLU A 330 20.04 -22.25 3.05
N PHE A 331 19.99 -21.60 1.87
CA PHE A 331 19.12 -20.45 1.64
C PHE A 331 17.98 -20.72 0.67
N SER A 332 17.66 -21.98 0.34
CA SER A 332 16.37 -22.20 -0.28
C SER A 332 15.28 -22.02 0.77
N SER A 333 14.35 -21.08 0.54
CA SER A 333 13.14 -20.95 1.36
C SER A 333 12.15 -22.11 1.13
N GLY A 334 12.61 -23.22 0.54
CA GLY A 334 11.78 -24.36 0.15
C GLY A 334 11.07 -24.19 -1.20
N PHE A 335 11.29 -23.07 -1.90
CA PHE A 335 10.63 -22.78 -3.18
C PHE A 335 11.69 -22.60 -4.29
N SER A 336 11.67 -23.50 -5.27
CA SER A 336 12.49 -23.41 -6.48
C SER A 336 11.62 -23.66 -7.71
N TYR A 337 11.87 -22.92 -8.79
CA TYR A 337 11.32 -23.25 -10.10
C TYR A 337 12.13 -24.38 -10.71
N ILE A 338 11.45 -25.45 -11.13
CA ILE A 338 12.05 -26.61 -11.78
C ILE A 338 11.41 -26.75 -13.16
N GLY A 339 12.20 -26.61 -14.22
CA GLY A 339 11.73 -26.72 -15.60
C GLY A 339 12.88 -26.71 -16.60
N CYS A 340 12.78 -27.49 -17.69
CA CYS A 340 13.78 -27.56 -18.77
C CYS A 340 15.23 -27.81 -18.32
N GLY A 341 15.46 -28.65 -17.31
CA GLY A 341 16.80 -28.94 -16.78
C GLY A 341 17.39 -27.87 -15.86
N ILE A 342 16.62 -26.80 -15.56
CA ILE A 342 17.04 -25.69 -14.71
C ILE A 342 16.33 -25.79 -13.35
N GLN A 343 17.09 -25.64 -12.27
CA GLN A 343 16.58 -25.43 -10.90
C GLN A 343 16.98 -24.03 -10.43
N LEU A 344 16.01 -23.13 -10.32
CA LEU A 344 16.24 -21.74 -9.90
C LEU A 344 15.55 -21.46 -8.56
N ASP A 345 16.33 -21.10 -7.54
CA ASP A 345 15.79 -20.59 -6.28
C ASP A 345 15.09 -19.24 -6.49
N VAL A 346 13.92 -19.03 -5.87
CA VAL A 346 13.11 -17.80 -6.04
C VAL A 346 13.90 -16.53 -5.70
N ARG A 347 14.81 -16.57 -4.72
CA ARG A 347 15.66 -15.41 -4.39
C ARG A 347 16.70 -15.17 -5.46
N CYS A 348 17.31 -16.23 -5.99
CA CYS A 348 18.22 -16.19 -7.13
C CYS A 348 17.49 -15.62 -8.39
N GLY A 349 16.21 -15.95 -8.61
CA GLY A 349 15.40 -15.44 -9.72
C GLY A 349 14.90 -13.99 -9.58
N SER A 350 14.90 -13.46 -8.36
CA SER A 350 14.52 -12.08 -8.05
C SER A 350 15.67 -11.08 -8.29
N ILE A 351 16.88 -11.56 -8.57
CA ILE A 351 18.02 -10.71 -8.94
C ILE A 351 17.75 -10.12 -10.32
N THR A 352 17.74 -8.79 -10.39
CA THR A 352 17.63 -8.02 -11.63
C THR A 352 18.99 -7.48 -12.03
N GLU A 353 19.20 -7.28 -13.33
CA GLU A 353 20.33 -6.49 -13.81
C GLU A 353 19.87 -5.06 -14.11
N PRO A 354 20.60 -4.02 -13.63
CA PRO A 354 21.76 -4.10 -12.72
C PRO A 354 21.37 -4.49 -11.29
N PHE A 355 22.17 -5.36 -10.66
CA PHE A 355 21.95 -5.77 -9.27
C PHE A 355 22.54 -4.74 -8.32
N VAL A 356 21.67 -3.97 -7.65
CA VAL A 356 22.08 -2.99 -6.64
C VAL A 356 22.18 -3.67 -5.29
N HIS A 357 23.41 -3.95 -4.83
CA HIS A 357 23.66 -4.55 -3.53
C HIS A 357 23.84 -3.49 -2.46
N GLN A 358 23.07 -3.53 -1.36
CA GLN A 358 23.11 -2.49 -0.31
C GLN A 358 24.48 -2.38 0.40
N GLY A 359 25.28 -3.45 0.38
CA GLY A 359 26.66 -3.46 0.88
C GLY A 359 27.74 -3.01 -0.11
N HIS A 360 27.38 -2.60 -1.34
CA HIS A 360 28.33 -2.15 -2.36
C HIS A 360 27.78 -0.95 -3.14
N PRO A 361 28.51 0.19 -3.23
CA PRO A 361 27.95 1.43 -3.78
C PRO A 361 27.62 1.38 -5.27
N HIS A 362 28.29 0.50 -6.03
CA HIS A 362 28.12 0.39 -7.47
C HIS A 362 27.17 -0.76 -7.85
N PRO A 363 26.46 -0.66 -8.98
CA PRO A 363 25.70 -1.78 -9.52
C PRO A 363 26.61 -2.95 -9.92
N LEU A 364 26.15 -4.17 -9.66
CA LEU A 364 26.80 -5.41 -10.06
C LEU A 364 26.08 -5.99 -11.29
N PHE A 365 26.85 -6.52 -12.23
CA PHE A 365 26.35 -7.08 -13.49
C PHE A 365 26.77 -8.54 -13.62
N PHE A 366 25.94 -9.35 -14.24
CA PHE A 366 26.25 -10.72 -14.55
C PHE A 366 27.37 -10.80 -15.59
N THR A 367 28.48 -11.43 -15.21
CA THR A 367 29.60 -11.67 -16.12
C THR A 367 29.65 -13.15 -16.45
N LEU A 368 29.47 -13.47 -17.73
CA LEU A 368 29.79 -14.77 -18.32
C LEU A 368 30.91 -14.59 -19.37
N PRO A 369 31.86 -15.53 -19.53
CA PRO A 369 32.09 -16.77 -18.78
C PRO A 369 33.43 -16.74 -18.03
N ASP A 370 33.87 -15.58 -17.52
CA ASP A 370 35.13 -15.49 -16.77
C ASP A 370 34.93 -15.90 -15.32
N PRO A 371 35.46 -17.06 -14.87
CA PRO A 371 35.35 -17.46 -13.48
C PRO A 371 36.15 -16.51 -12.59
N LYS A 372 35.52 -16.06 -11.50
CA LYS A 372 36.15 -15.15 -10.54
C LYS A 372 35.94 -15.66 -9.12
N THR A 373 36.91 -15.35 -8.26
CA THR A 373 36.80 -15.62 -6.82
C THR A 373 35.89 -14.58 -6.19
N CYS A 374 34.80 -15.02 -5.56
CA CYS A 374 33.89 -14.12 -4.85
C CYS A 374 34.65 -13.37 -3.76
N ARG A 375 34.61 -12.04 -3.79
CA ARG A 375 35.35 -11.19 -2.86
C ARG A 375 34.84 -11.32 -1.42
N SER A 376 33.57 -11.70 -1.24
CA SER A 376 32.95 -11.86 0.07
C SER A 376 33.29 -13.20 0.74
N CYS A 377 33.03 -14.33 0.07
CA CYS A 377 33.24 -15.64 0.69
C CYS A 377 34.62 -16.25 0.41
N GLY A 378 35.31 -15.76 -0.62
CA GLY A 378 36.59 -16.30 -1.11
C GLY A 378 36.46 -17.56 -1.94
N ILE A 379 35.23 -17.96 -2.31
CA ILE A 379 34.98 -19.17 -3.09
C ILE A 379 35.09 -18.83 -4.58
N TRP A 380 35.80 -19.68 -5.31
CA TRP A 380 35.92 -19.62 -6.75
C TRP A 380 34.60 -20.04 -7.41
N GLN A 381 34.05 -19.19 -8.28
CA GLN A 381 32.74 -19.40 -8.90
C GLN A 381 32.80 -19.06 -10.39
N TYR A 382 32.19 -19.93 -11.20
CA TYR A 382 32.04 -19.71 -12.65
C TYR A 382 31.03 -18.62 -12.99
N LYS A 383 30.15 -18.27 -12.04
CA LYS A 383 29.05 -17.32 -12.22
C LYS A 383 29.02 -16.34 -11.06
N VAL A 384 29.36 -15.09 -11.35
CA VAL A 384 29.38 -14.01 -10.36
C VAL A 384 28.69 -12.77 -10.92
N LEU A 385 28.24 -11.92 -10.01
CA LEU A 385 27.87 -10.54 -10.28
C LEU A 385 29.13 -9.69 -10.07
N ASN A 386 29.60 -9.01 -11.11
CA ASN A 386 30.81 -8.19 -11.06
C ASN A 386 30.47 -6.70 -11.14
N CYS A 387 31.12 -5.89 -10.32
CA CYS A 387 31.11 -4.45 -10.52
C CYS A 387 32.09 -4.11 -11.65
N ILE A 388 31.63 -3.40 -12.67
CA ILE A 388 32.49 -2.95 -13.78
C ILE A 388 33.45 -1.84 -13.31
N GLU A 389 33.03 -1.02 -12.35
CA GLU A 389 33.79 0.16 -11.91
C GLU A 389 34.97 -0.20 -11.01
N CYS A 390 34.82 -1.20 -10.14
CA CYS A 390 35.84 -1.55 -9.14
C CYS A 390 36.23 -3.02 -9.12
N ASP A 391 35.85 -3.78 -10.15
CA ASP A 391 36.11 -5.21 -10.32
C ASP A 391 35.80 -6.03 -9.05
N PHE A 392 34.56 -5.90 -8.59
CA PHE A 392 34.08 -6.55 -7.37
C PHE A 392 33.21 -7.78 -7.71
N PRO A 393 33.80 -8.99 -7.79
CA PRO A 393 33.04 -10.21 -8.05
C PRO A 393 32.32 -10.68 -6.78
N LEU A 394 31.00 -10.86 -6.88
CA LEU A 394 30.12 -11.33 -5.83
C LEU A 394 29.34 -12.56 -6.31
N CYS A 395 29.44 -13.68 -5.60
CA CYS A 395 28.63 -14.85 -5.93
C CYS A 395 27.17 -14.65 -5.54
N PHE A 396 26.26 -15.34 -6.23
CA PHE A 396 24.82 -15.28 -6.01
C PHE A 396 24.43 -15.56 -4.55
N GLY A 397 25.08 -16.52 -3.89
CA GLY A 397 24.81 -16.83 -2.48
C GLY A 397 25.18 -15.70 -1.51
N CYS A 398 26.19 -14.89 -1.84
CA CYS A 398 26.54 -13.70 -1.05
C CYS A 398 25.68 -12.49 -1.43
N ALA A 399 25.18 -12.44 -2.67
CA ALA A 399 24.27 -11.41 -3.15
C ALA A 399 22.87 -11.51 -2.51
N THR A 400 22.42 -12.71 -2.18
CA THR A 400 21.09 -12.96 -1.59
C THR A 400 21.08 -12.91 -0.05
N LEU A 401 22.20 -12.57 0.60
CA LEU A 401 22.24 -12.40 2.05
C LEU A 401 21.37 -11.19 2.45
N PRO A 402 20.47 -11.34 3.44
CA PRO A 402 19.70 -10.21 3.94
C PRO A 402 20.63 -9.12 4.50
N TYR A 403 20.44 -7.88 4.09
CA TYR A 403 21.26 -6.77 4.57
C TYR A 403 21.00 -6.47 6.06
N VAL A 404 19.75 -6.63 6.51
CA VAL A 404 19.34 -6.43 7.91
C VAL A 404 18.66 -7.70 8.42
N VAL A 405 19.09 -8.20 9.57
CA VAL A 405 18.51 -9.37 10.24
C VAL A 405 18.18 -9.01 11.69
N ARG A 406 17.17 -9.67 12.27
CA ARG A 406 16.93 -9.67 13.72
C ARG A 406 17.35 -11.03 14.27
N ASN A 407 18.23 -11.02 15.25
CA ASN A 407 18.73 -12.22 15.93
C ASN A 407 18.02 -12.36 17.28
N GLN A 408 17.62 -13.57 17.66
CA GLN A 408 16.94 -13.88 18.92
C GLN A 408 17.68 -13.39 20.18
N LYS A 409 19.02 -13.35 20.16
CA LYS A 409 19.83 -12.77 21.26
C LYS A 409 19.82 -11.24 21.29
N HIS A 410 19.59 -10.60 20.14
CA HIS A 410 19.65 -9.15 19.95
C HIS A 410 18.33 -8.58 19.43
N ASP A 411 17.18 -9.17 19.79
CA ASP A 411 15.85 -8.79 19.28
C ASP A 411 15.48 -7.30 19.43
N ARG A 412 16.22 -6.56 20.28
CA ARG A 412 16.06 -5.12 20.47
C ARG A 412 16.72 -4.26 19.38
N HIS A 413 17.79 -4.73 18.73
CA HIS A 413 18.54 -3.95 17.75
C HIS A 413 18.80 -4.77 16.47
N PRO A 414 18.48 -4.23 15.27
CA PRO A 414 18.79 -4.91 14.03
C PRO A 414 20.30 -5.04 13.81
N ILE A 415 20.76 -6.20 13.32
CA ILE A 415 22.14 -6.40 12.86
C ILE A 415 22.21 -6.17 11.35
N THR A 416 23.27 -5.50 10.90
CA THR A 416 23.48 -5.10 9.50
C THR A 416 24.70 -5.80 8.90
N LEU A 417 24.64 -6.12 7.61
CA LEU A 417 25.71 -6.79 6.88
C LEU A 417 26.81 -5.77 6.52
N CYS A 418 28.06 -6.07 6.90
CA CYS A 418 29.22 -5.19 6.73
C CYS A 418 30.37 -5.85 5.96
N PHE A 419 31.11 -5.05 5.19
CA PHE A 419 32.27 -5.45 4.39
C PHE A 419 33.33 -4.35 4.29
N GLY A 420 34.60 -4.71 4.47
CA GLY A 420 35.74 -3.82 4.20
C GLY A 420 36.10 -2.81 5.29
N GLU A 421 37.09 -1.96 5.00
CA GLU A 421 37.90 -1.08 5.87
C GLU A 421 37.18 0.00 6.70
N LYS A 422 35.86 -0.10 6.95
CA LYS A 422 35.23 0.64 8.06
C LYS A 422 35.60 0.05 9.43
N ALA A 423 36.30 -1.08 9.42
CA ALA A 423 36.85 -1.75 10.57
C ALA A 423 38.30 -1.29 10.83
N SER A 424 38.47 -0.22 11.60
CA SER A 424 39.76 0.26 12.11
C SER A 424 40.58 -0.87 12.76
N THR A 425 41.71 -1.27 12.15
CA THR A 425 42.91 -1.95 12.70
C THR A 425 42.79 -2.89 13.92
N GLY A 426 41.62 -3.48 14.18
CA GLY A 426 41.29 -4.25 15.36
C GLY A 426 41.00 -5.71 15.03
N GLN A 427 41.27 -6.60 15.98
CA GLN A 427 40.84 -8.00 15.88
C GLN A 427 39.38 -8.09 16.29
N TYR A 428 38.50 -8.44 15.35
CA TYR A 428 37.08 -8.65 15.60
C TYR A 428 36.81 -10.09 16.03
N TRP A 429 35.86 -10.28 16.94
CA TRP A 429 35.47 -11.58 17.48
C TRP A 429 33.98 -11.79 17.33
N CYS A 430 33.56 -13.01 17.01
CA CYS A 430 32.15 -13.34 16.90
C CYS A 430 31.55 -13.63 18.29
N ASP A 431 30.50 -12.91 18.67
CA ASP A 431 29.84 -13.08 19.98
C ASP A 431 29.05 -14.40 20.12
N ILE A 432 28.88 -15.16 19.02
CA ILE A 432 28.19 -16.46 19.04
C ILE A 432 29.17 -17.62 19.22
N CYS A 433 30.21 -17.68 18.39
CA CYS A 433 31.14 -18.81 18.37
C CYS A 433 32.49 -18.50 19.03
N GLU A 434 32.69 -17.26 19.50
CA GLU A 434 33.91 -16.78 20.17
C GLU A 434 35.19 -16.98 19.33
N THR A 435 35.05 -17.04 18.00
CA THR A 435 36.20 -17.13 17.07
C THR A 435 36.43 -15.83 16.32
N ARG A 436 37.65 -15.67 15.80
CA ARG A 436 38.09 -14.46 15.09
C ARG A 436 37.30 -14.25 13.80
N LEU A 437 36.93 -13.00 13.54
CA LEU A 437 36.34 -12.54 12.30
C LEU A 437 37.44 -12.12 11.31
N ASN A 438 37.17 -12.31 10.03
CA ASN A 438 38.02 -11.82 8.95
C ASN A 438 37.39 -10.56 8.35
N PRO A 439 37.96 -9.35 8.58
CA PRO A 439 37.41 -8.08 8.07
C PRO A 439 37.34 -8.00 6.55
N SER A 440 38.10 -8.85 5.86
CA SER A 440 38.10 -8.97 4.39
C SER A 440 36.94 -9.81 3.85
N LYS A 441 36.06 -10.33 4.71
CA LYS A 441 34.85 -11.11 4.35
C LYS A 441 33.59 -10.43 4.91
N TYR A 442 32.40 -10.82 4.44
CA TYR A 442 31.15 -10.34 5.05
C TYR A 442 31.01 -10.81 6.51
N PHE A 443 30.55 -9.93 7.38
CA PHE A 443 30.11 -10.22 8.74
C PHE A 443 28.96 -9.30 9.14
N TYR A 444 28.17 -9.67 10.15
CA TYR A 444 27.11 -8.83 10.67
C TYR A 444 27.60 -8.00 11.84
N THR A 445 27.11 -6.76 11.95
CA THR A 445 27.40 -5.89 13.08
C THR A 445 26.14 -5.21 13.60
N CYS A 446 26.13 -4.88 14.88
CA CYS A 446 25.13 -4.01 15.49
C CYS A 446 25.81 -2.71 15.91
N GLU A 447 25.36 -1.56 15.40
CA GLU A 447 25.91 -0.26 15.82
C GLU A 447 25.58 0.05 17.29
N ASP A 448 24.38 -0.33 17.75
CA ASP A 448 23.91 -0.06 19.11
C ASP A 448 24.57 -0.95 20.17
N CYS A 449 24.83 -2.22 19.83
CA CYS A 449 25.46 -3.19 20.75
C CYS A 449 26.98 -3.31 20.57
N ALA A 450 27.55 -2.74 19.51
CA ALA A 450 28.92 -3.00 19.06
C ALA A 450 29.26 -4.50 18.85
N SER A 451 28.23 -5.37 18.77
CA SER A 451 28.36 -6.80 18.55
C SER A 451 28.76 -7.10 17.11
N THR A 452 29.64 -8.08 16.92
CA THR A 452 30.02 -8.58 15.59
C THR A 452 29.79 -10.08 15.50
N LEU A 453 29.22 -10.55 14.39
CA LEU A 453 28.79 -11.94 14.21
C LEU A 453 29.21 -12.48 12.84
N HIS A 454 29.64 -13.74 12.75
CA HIS A 454 29.85 -14.36 11.43
C HIS A 454 28.51 -14.52 10.71
N VAL A 455 28.53 -14.38 9.37
CA VAL A 455 27.36 -14.65 8.52
C VAL A 455 26.78 -16.04 8.78
N HIS A 456 27.62 -17.06 8.93
CA HIS A 456 27.15 -18.41 9.22
C HIS A 456 26.54 -18.54 10.62
N CYS A 457 27.06 -17.84 11.63
CA CYS A 457 26.50 -17.88 12.99
C CYS A 457 25.09 -17.27 13.08
N VAL A 458 24.80 -16.25 12.26
CA VAL A 458 23.47 -15.63 12.18
C VAL A 458 22.46 -16.54 11.48
N HIS A 459 22.90 -17.28 10.45
CA HIS A 459 22.00 -18.10 9.64
C HIS A 459 21.90 -19.57 10.09
N LEU A 460 22.85 -20.07 10.89
CA LEU A 460 22.79 -21.42 11.50
C LEU A 460 21.76 -21.55 12.62
N GLU A 461 21.26 -20.45 13.21
CA GLU A 461 20.09 -20.50 14.12
C GLU A 461 18.85 -21.14 13.45
N GLY A 462 18.81 -21.19 12.11
CA GLY A 462 17.78 -21.91 11.36
C GLY A 462 17.70 -23.42 11.62
N LEU A 463 18.74 -24.06 12.18
CA LEU A 463 18.70 -25.49 12.56
C LEU A 463 17.92 -25.74 13.87
N LEU A 464 17.63 -24.72 14.68
CA LEU A 464 16.79 -24.86 15.90
C LEU A 464 15.31 -25.17 15.58
N HIS A 465 14.89 -25.02 14.32
CA HIS A 465 13.52 -25.24 13.86
C HIS A 465 13.38 -26.42 12.87
N VAL A 466 14.47 -27.13 12.58
CA VAL A 466 14.42 -28.33 11.74
C VAL A 466 13.82 -29.48 12.57
N LYS A 467 12.79 -30.11 12.03
CA LYS A 467 12.15 -31.25 12.71
C LYS A 467 13.09 -32.46 12.70
N PRO A 468 13.17 -33.23 13.82
CA PRO A 468 13.83 -34.52 13.82
C PRO A 468 13.30 -35.41 12.69
N GLY A 469 14.21 -36.07 11.96
CA GLY A 469 13.93 -36.89 10.76
C GLY A 469 14.08 -36.15 9.44
N ASN A 470 14.32 -34.82 9.44
CA ASN A 470 14.61 -34.10 8.20
C ASN A 470 16.02 -34.44 7.70
N LYS A 471 16.09 -34.81 6.41
CA LYS A 471 17.33 -35.06 5.68
C LYS A 471 17.69 -33.86 4.80
N PHE A 472 18.95 -33.49 4.81
CA PHE A 472 19.49 -32.41 3.97
C PHE A 472 20.94 -32.74 3.60
N SER A 473 21.39 -32.22 2.46
CA SER A 473 22.77 -32.41 2.00
C SER A 473 23.63 -31.19 2.29
N TYR A 474 24.85 -31.42 2.75
CA TYR A 474 25.83 -30.38 3.04
C TYR A 474 27.20 -30.82 2.49
N PHE A 475 27.82 -29.99 1.65
CA PHE A 475 29.05 -30.32 0.90
C PHE A 475 29.04 -31.67 0.15
N GLY A 476 27.86 -32.09 -0.35
CA GLY A 476 27.71 -33.37 -1.06
C GLY A 476 27.51 -34.60 -0.16
N TYR A 477 27.55 -34.43 1.16
CA TYR A 477 27.25 -35.48 2.14
C TYR A 477 25.81 -35.34 2.67
N GLY A 478 25.10 -36.46 2.83
CA GLY A 478 23.76 -36.47 3.40
C GLY A 478 23.79 -36.48 4.92
N PHE A 479 23.01 -35.58 5.52
CA PHE A 479 22.82 -35.44 6.95
C PHE A 479 21.35 -35.61 7.32
N GLU A 480 21.09 -36.24 8.47
CA GLU A 480 19.79 -36.39 9.09
C GLU A 480 19.80 -35.79 10.49
N MET A 481 18.80 -34.98 10.82
CA MET A 481 18.64 -34.48 12.18
C MET A 481 17.96 -35.52 13.07
N VAL A 482 18.68 -36.00 14.08
CA VAL A 482 18.20 -37.04 15.01
C VAL A 482 18.10 -36.50 16.44
N LEU A 483 17.15 -37.04 17.21
CA LEU A 483 16.98 -36.72 18.63
C LEU A 483 18.07 -37.40 19.46
N GLY A 484 18.78 -36.60 20.27
CA GLY A 484 19.78 -37.11 21.20
C GLY A 484 19.12 -37.80 22.39
N ASN A 485 19.42 -39.09 22.60
CA ASN A 485 18.97 -39.82 23.78
C ASN A 485 19.95 -39.61 24.94
N ARG A 486 19.47 -39.26 26.14
CA ARG A 486 20.34 -38.89 27.29
C ARG A 486 21.21 -40.04 27.80
N ILE A 487 20.89 -41.28 27.43
CA ILE A 487 21.54 -42.52 27.88
C ILE A 487 22.71 -42.92 26.96
N ASN A 488 22.53 -42.91 25.63
CA ASN A 488 23.59 -43.12 24.65
C ASN A 488 24.01 -41.78 24.09
N ARG A 489 24.95 -41.09 24.75
CA ARG A 489 25.54 -39.85 24.23
C ARG A 489 26.62 -40.23 23.22
N PRO A 490 26.38 -40.13 21.90
CA PRO A 490 27.44 -40.42 20.95
C PRO A 490 28.54 -39.37 21.07
N ARG A 491 29.76 -39.78 20.73
CA ARG A 491 30.91 -38.89 20.68
C ARG A 491 30.79 -38.03 19.43
N CYS A 492 31.02 -36.72 19.57
CA CYS A 492 31.02 -35.83 18.42
C CYS A 492 32.29 -36.09 17.62
N GLU A 493 32.17 -36.34 16.32
CA GLU A 493 33.36 -36.65 15.51
C GLU A 493 34.27 -35.44 15.29
N SER A 494 33.70 -34.25 15.44
CA SER A 494 34.41 -32.99 15.23
C SER A 494 35.18 -32.49 16.46
N CYS A 495 34.67 -32.73 17.67
CA CYS A 495 35.34 -32.28 18.90
C CYS A 495 35.71 -33.42 19.86
N TYR A 496 35.46 -34.67 19.48
CA TYR A 496 35.70 -35.88 20.27
C TYR A 496 35.16 -35.83 21.70
N GLU A 497 34.12 -35.04 21.95
CA GLU A 497 33.44 -34.92 23.24
C GLU A 497 32.02 -35.52 23.19
N LEU A 498 31.53 -36.04 24.31
CA LEU A 498 30.19 -36.64 24.40
C LEU A 498 29.11 -35.59 24.10
N CYS A 499 28.25 -35.82 23.13
CA CYS A 499 27.21 -34.84 22.75
C CYS A 499 26.19 -34.64 23.87
N VAL A 500 25.99 -33.37 24.27
CA VAL A 500 25.05 -32.98 25.36
C VAL A 500 23.77 -32.34 24.81
N GLY A 501 23.74 -32.01 23.52
CA GLY A 501 22.58 -31.39 22.87
C GLY A 501 21.40 -32.34 22.68
N SER A 502 20.18 -31.79 22.74
CA SER A 502 18.92 -32.52 22.50
C SER A 502 18.75 -33.00 21.06
N PHE A 503 19.51 -32.43 20.13
CA PHE A 503 19.49 -32.75 18.70
C PHE A 503 20.92 -32.99 18.21
N LEU A 504 21.07 -33.98 17.34
CA LEU A 504 22.33 -34.45 16.75
C LEU A 504 22.18 -34.47 15.23
N LEU A 505 23.30 -34.32 14.52
CA LEU A 505 23.36 -34.57 13.08
C LEU A 505 24.01 -35.93 12.86
N SER A 506 23.30 -36.83 12.18
CA SER A 506 23.83 -38.12 11.71
C SER A 506 24.15 -38.03 10.23
N THR A 507 25.20 -38.69 9.77
CA THR A 507 25.46 -38.85 8.33
C THR A 507 24.78 -40.12 7.79
N ASP A 508 24.75 -40.27 6.46
CA ASP A 508 24.33 -41.51 5.80
C ASP A 508 25.25 -42.72 6.12
N TYR A 509 26.47 -42.45 6.61
CA TYR A 509 27.39 -43.46 7.18
C TYR A 509 27.02 -43.68 8.64
N LYS A 510 26.32 -44.79 8.91
CA LYS A 510 25.44 -45.04 10.07
C LYS A 510 26.02 -44.95 11.51
N ASP A 511 27.22 -44.44 11.75
CA ASP A 511 27.80 -44.35 13.10
C ASP A 511 28.49 -42.99 13.42
N MET A 512 28.37 -41.97 12.57
CA MET A 512 29.01 -40.66 12.79
C MET A 512 28.01 -39.59 13.24
N PHE A 513 28.31 -38.90 14.34
CA PHE A 513 27.42 -37.90 14.96
C PHE A 513 28.11 -36.54 15.18
N PHE A 514 27.39 -35.44 14.93
CA PHE A 514 27.85 -34.07 15.14
C PHE A 514 26.90 -33.27 16.05
N ARG A 515 27.46 -32.33 16.82
CA ARG A 515 26.69 -31.44 17.70
C ARG A 515 25.97 -30.36 16.88
N SER A 516 24.69 -30.12 17.18
CA SER A 516 23.84 -29.11 16.53
C SER A 516 24.18 -27.64 16.86
N GLY A 517 25.28 -27.35 17.57
CA GLY A 517 25.54 -26.02 18.13
C GLY A 517 26.99 -25.60 18.31
N PHE A 518 27.96 -26.23 17.61
CA PHE A 518 29.33 -25.70 17.56
C PHE A 518 29.60 -25.04 16.21
N GLY A 519 30.09 -23.81 16.26
CA GLY A 519 30.53 -23.05 15.09
C GLY A 519 31.69 -23.70 14.36
N TYR A 520 31.94 -23.21 13.15
CA TYR A 520 32.84 -23.68 12.09
C TYR A 520 34.26 -24.18 12.46
N ALA A 521 34.74 -24.04 13.69
CA ALA A 521 36.07 -24.53 14.11
C ALA A 521 36.23 -26.05 13.95
N GLY A 522 35.12 -26.78 13.88
CA GLY A 522 35.11 -28.23 13.78
C GLY A 522 34.98 -28.82 12.37
N PHE A 523 34.65 -28.01 11.36
CA PHE A 523 34.48 -28.48 9.97
C PHE A 523 35.72 -28.22 9.11
N SER A 524 36.65 -27.36 9.55
CA SER A 524 37.98 -27.25 8.94
C SER A 524 38.84 -28.50 9.19
N ASP A 525 38.59 -29.22 10.27
CA ASP A 525 39.26 -30.50 10.57
C ASP A 525 38.61 -31.68 9.82
N LEU A 526 37.42 -31.48 9.21
CA LEU A 526 36.76 -32.49 8.37
C LEU A 526 37.51 -32.67 7.03
N ASP A 527 38.07 -31.59 6.49
CA ASP A 527 38.92 -31.65 5.29
C ASP A 527 40.20 -32.46 5.57
N GLN A 528 40.80 -32.37 6.77
CA GLN A 528 41.98 -33.16 7.13
C GLN A 528 41.66 -34.62 7.46
N THR A 529 40.56 -34.89 8.18
CA THR A 529 40.20 -36.27 8.56
C THR A 529 39.67 -37.10 7.39
N LEU A 530 38.99 -36.50 6.39
CA LEU A 530 38.52 -37.21 5.21
C LEU A 530 39.62 -37.46 4.16
N GLU A 531 40.66 -36.61 4.10
CA GLU A 531 41.87 -36.91 3.33
C GLU A 531 42.62 -38.12 3.92
N ASP A 532 42.73 -38.23 5.26
CA ASP A 532 43.37 -39.37 5.93
C ASP A 532 42.64 -40.72 5.74
N PHE A 533 41.32 -40.72 5.54
CA PHE A 533 40.54 -41.94 5.28
C PHE A 533 40.67 -42.45 3.82
N SER A 534 41.20 -41.64 2.90
CA SER A 534 41.44 -42.07 1.51
C SER A 534 42.74 -42.87 1.32
N GLU A 535 43.60 -42.95 2.34
CA GLU A 535 44.85 -43.75 2.32
C GLU A 535 44.80 -45.03 3.17
N VAL A 536 43.71 -45.31 3.90
CA VAL A 536 43.54 -46.57 4.62
C VAL A 536 42.12 -47.10 4.45
N PHE A 537 41.83 -47.69 3.28
CA PHE A 537 41.09 -48.96 3.09
C PHE A 537 40.91 -49.29 1.61
#